data_AF-A0A955NPN4-F1
#
_entry.id   AF-A0A955NPN4-F1
#
_cell.length_a   1.000
_cell.length_b   1.000
_cell.length_c   1.000
_cell.angle_alpha   90.00
_cell.angle_beta   90.00
_cell.angle_gamma   90.00
#
_symmetry.space_group_name_H-M   'P 1'
#
loop_
_entity.id
_entity.type
_entity.pdbx_description
1 polymer ?
#
loop_
_entity_poly.entity_id
_entity_poly.type
_entity_poly.pdbx_seq_one_letter_code
_entity_poly.pdbx_strand_id
1 'polypeptide(L)'
;MSGSFDQLSESISLTAFNNLDEPVRVWDPNLNIVFANKAASSEQGAPISIMMNRFSSASSLDEGQQNERDLVRKTFEEGTRQKAEISGIDTNGDRWVTEIRTKPILGGRGHSKYVVATFLDRSQEKRLERQLLQSSKLVSIGELATGIAHEIRNPLAGIRLGLDALDPVLCNDNESREILVDITQDINRLDRVVSELLNFAKPKPNLPDWFEAGKMFRQVSRFIRGIANKSRIRLKVQVEPEDLMIYADPNQIQQVVLNLTLNAIQAMPEGGKLTMEARKSDNVNWSTEREDPAGYRIIVRDTGCGIPEDLMHRLFDRFFTTKQNGTGLGLTTSLSIVGKHAGELRINSTPDVGTTAQILLPEVQR
;
A
#
# COMPACT_ATOMS: atom_id res chain seq x y z
N MET A 1 1.83 55.71 -30.39
CA MET A 1 1.72 55.19 -29.01
C MET A 1 0.97 53.86 -28.91
N SER A 2 0.17 53.45 -29.91
CA SER A 2 -0.53 52.14 -29.91
C SER A 2 0.41 50.93 -30.01
N GLY A 3 1.47 51.01 -30.82
CA GLY A 3 2.38 49.88 -31.06
C GLY A 3 3.20 49.40 -29.84
N SER A 4 3.47 50.26 -28.84
CA SER A 4 4.23 49.84 -27.65
C SER A 4 3.35 49.17 -26.59
N PHE A 5 2.04 49.48 -26.57
CA PHE A 5 1.10 48.86 -25.63
C PHE A 5 0.73 47.44 -26.07
N ASP A 6 0.55 47.21 -27.37
CA ASP A 6 0.28 45.89 -27.93
C ASP A 6 1.46 44.93 -27.73
N GLN A 7 2.70 45.40 -27.96
CA GLN A 7 3.92 44.62 -27.71
C GLN A 7 4.10 44.27 -26.23
N LEU A 8 3.80 45.21 -25.33
CA LEU A 8 3.88 44.97 -23.88
C LEU A 8 2.80 43.97 -23.42
N SER A 9 1.58 44.07 -23.95
CA SER A 9 0.47 43.16 -23.67
C SER A 9 0.76 41.73 -24.15
N GLU A 10 1.33 41.58 -25.34
CA GLU A 10 1.74 40.30 -25.90
C GLU A 10 2.88 39.66 -25.08
N SER A 11 3.88 40.46 -24.70
CA SER A 11 4.99 40.02 -23.83
C SER A 11 4.51 39.57 -22.45
N ILE A 12 3.58 40.29 -21.82
CA ILE A 12 3.01 39.92 -20.52
C ILE A 12 2.19 38.63 -20.63
N SER A 13 1.37 38.51 -21.68
CA SER A 13 0.55 37.32 -21.92
C SER A 13 1.39 36.06 -22.12
N LEU A 14 2.47 36.17 -22.91
CA LEU A 14 3.41 35.07 -23.12
C LEU A 14 4.16 34.70 -21.85
N THR A 15 4.57 35.70 -21.07
CA THR A 15 5.27 35.50 -19.79
C THR A 15 4.36 34.83 -18.76
N ALA A 16 3.10 35.27 -18.67
CA ALA A 16 2.11 34.66 -17.79
C ALA A 16 1.83 33.20 -18.17
N PHE A 17 1.65 32.94 -19.47
CA PHE A 17 1.43 31.60 -19.99
C PHE A 17 2.59 30.63 -19.69
N ASN A 18 3.83 31.10 -19.78
CA ASN A 18 5.03 30.31 -19.48
C ASN A 18 5.32 30.13 -17.98
N ASN A 19 4.71 30.94 -17.13
CA ASN A 19 4.80 30.82 -15.66
C ASN A 19 3.69 29.95 -15.07
N LEU A 20 2.78 29.38 -15.88
CA LEU A 20 1.84 28.38 -15.41
C LEU A 20 2.59 27.09 -15.07
N ASP A 21 2.33 26.55 -13.88
CA ASP A 21 2.89 25.27 -13.43
C ASP A 21 2.29 24.08 -14.18
N GLU A 22 1.03 24.21 -14.60
CA GLU A 22 0.32 23.18 -15.35
C GLU A 22 0.76 23.18 -16.82
N PRO A 23 1.01 22.00 -17.41
CA PRO A 23 1.20 21.89 -18.85
C PRO A 23 -0.01 22.39 -19.62
N VAL A 24 0.23 23.25 -20.61
CA VAL A 24 -0.79 23.77 -21.51
C VAL A 24 -0.34 23.65 -22.95
N ARG A 25 -1.21 23.09 -23.80
CA ARG A 25 -1.00 22.92 -25.25
C ARG A 25 -2.20 23.47 -26.01
N VAL A 26 -1.94 24.14 -27.14
CA VAL A 26 -2.97 24.68 -28.03
C VAL A 26 -2.87 23.97 -29.36
N TRP A 27 -4.01 23.47 -29.82
CA TRP A 27 -4.14 22.65 -31.01
C TRP A 27 -4.92 23.40 -32.10
N ASP A 28 -4.54 23.20 -33.36
CA ASP A 28 -5.31 23.62 -34.52
C ASP A 28 -6.30 22.51 -34.97
N PRO A 29 -7.24 22.81 -35.91
CA PRO A 29 -8.20 21.81 -36.41
C PRO A 29 -7.57 20.63 -37.16
N ASN A 30 -6.31 20.76 -37.60
CA ASN A 30 -5.56 19.67 -38.24
C ASN A 30 -4.88 18.77 -37.20
N LEU A 31 -5.14 19.00 -35.90
CA LEU A 31 -4.52 18.30 -34.78
C LEU A 31 -3.01 18.50 -34.72
N ASN A 32 -2.53 19.71 -35.02
CA ASN A 32 -1.16 20.13 -34.75
C ASN A 32 -1.11 21.01 -33.50
N ILE A 33 -0.08 20.82 -32.68
CA ILE A 33 0.24 21.73 -31.57
C ILE A 33 0.80 23.01 -32.18
N VAL A 34 0.07 24.11 -32.06
CA VAL A 34 0.49 25.44 -32.50
C VAL A 34 1.08 26.28 -31.38
N PHE A 35 0.90 25.85 -30.13
CA PHE A 35 1.44 26.53 -28.96
C PHE A 35 1.58 25.58 -27.77
N ALA A 36 2.64 25.75 -26.96
CA ALA A 36 2.83 25.01 -25.72
C ALA A 36 3.62 25.86 -24.72
N ASN A 37 3.35 25.72 -23.42
CA ASN A 37 4.10 26.44 -22.39
C ASN A 37 5.37 25.68 -21.95
N LYS A 38 6.19 26.34 -21.13
CA LYS A 38 7.37 25.76 -20.52
C LYS A 38 7.08 24.48 -19.73
N ALA A 39 5.97 24.42 -18.99
CA ALA A 39 5.59 23.23 -18.22
C ALA A 39 5.35 22.01 -19.11
N ALA A 40 4.68 22.17 -20.26
CA ALA A 40 4.50 21.11 -21.23
C ALA A 40 5.82 20.59 -21.79
N SER A 41 6.77 21.50 -22.09
CA SER A 41 8.12 21.11 -22.55
C SER A 41 8.85 20.24 -21.54
N SER A 42 8.80 20.62 -20.26
CA SER A 42 9.39 19.86 -19.16
C SER A 42 8.74 18.49 -18.99
N GLU A 43 7.42 18.40 -19.10
CA GLU A 43 6.65 17.16 -18.94
C GLU A 43 7.02 16.10 -19.99
N GLN A 44 7.10 16.46 -21.28
CA GLN A 44 7.48 15.49 -22.33
C GLN A 44 9.01 15.34 -22.49
N GLY A 45 9.81 16.10 -21.73
CA GLY A 45 11.26 16.13 -21.90
C GLY A 45 11.70 16.54 -23.32
N ALA A 46 10.89 17.33 -24.02
CA ALA A 46 11.11 17.70 -25.42
C ALA A 46 10.97 19.22 -25.62
N PRO A 47 11.86 19.86 -26.40
CA PRO A 47 11.70 21.26 -26.79
C PRO A 47 10.37 21.50 -27.50
N ILE A 48 9.75 22.66 -27.24
CA ILE A 48 8.48 23.09 -27.87
C ILE A 48 8.54 23.01 -29.41
N SER A 49 9.69 23.36 -30.01
CA SER A 49 9.90 23.28 -31.46
C SER A 49 9.81 21.86 -32.03
N ILE A 50 10.14 20.85 -31.22
CA ILE A 50 10.01 19.44 -31.59
C ILE A 50 8.56 18.99 -31.40
N MET A 51 7.86 19.45 -30.37
CA MET A 51 6.44 19.16 -30.14
C MET A 51 5.55 19.63 -31.29
N MET A 52 5.83 20.82 -31.82
CA MET A 52 5.13 21.39 -32.98
C MET A 52 5.29 20.54 -34.26
N ASN A 53 6.33 19.71 -34.35
CA ASN A 53 6.64 18.86 -35.51
C ASN A 53 6.40 17.36 -35.30
N ARG A 54 6.26 16.88 -34.05
CA ARG A 54 6.13 15.44 -33.74
C ARG A 54 4.74 14.87 -34.02
N PHE A 55 3.69 15.67 -33.85
CA PHE A 55 2.30 15.18 -33.95
C PHE A 55 1.76 15.12 -35.40
N SER A 56 2.50 15.66 -36.38
CA SER A 56 2.14 15.56 -37.80
C SER A 56 2.43 14.18 -38.41
N SER A 57 3.31 13.37 -37.81
CA SER A 57 3.58 11.98 -38.24
C SER A 57 3.02 10.99 -37.24
N ALA A 58 1.90 10.33 -37.58
CA ALA A 58 1.12 9.47 -36.70
C ALA A 58 1.82 8.16 -36.23
N SER A 59 3.07 7.90 -36.61
CA SER A 59 3.71 6.57 -36.48
C SER A 59 4.44 6.31 -35.15
N SER A 60 4.39 7.19 -34.16
CA SER A 60 5.14 7.01 -32.90
C SER A 60 4.53 7.75 -31.68
N LEU A 61 3.21 7.68 -31.49
CA LEU A 61 2.56 8.21 -30.28
C LEU A 61 2.44 7.15 -29.20
N ASP A 62 2.71 7.52 -27.95
CA ASP A 62 2.38 6.67 -26.80
C ASP A 62 0.87 6.70 -26.47
N GLU A 63 0.42 5.83 -25.58
CA GLU A 63 -1.00 5.70 -25.21
C GLU A 63 -1.56 7.00 -24.59
N GLY A 64 -0.75 7.75 -23.85
CA GLY A 64 -1.14 9.04 -23.27
C GLY A 64 -1.32 10.12 -24.34
N GLN A 65 -0.40 10.18 -25.30
CA GLN A 65 -0.44 11.09 -26.45
C GLN A 65 -1.60 10.78 -27.39
N GLN A 66 -1.94 9.49 -27.56
CA GLN A 66 -3.10 9.07 -28.35
C GLN A 66 -4.41 9.50 -27.67
N ASN A 67 -4.52 9.28 -26.35
CA ASN A 67 -5.68 9.70 -25.55
C ASN A 67 -5.89 11.22 -25.57
N GLU A 68 -4.81 12.02 -25.46
CA GLU A 68 -4.89 13.47 -25.64
C GLU A 68 -5.45 13.82 -27.02
N ARG A 69 -4.88 13.25 -28.07
CA ARG A 69 -5.23 13.57 -29.46
C ARG A 69 -6.69 13.25 -29.79
N ASP A 70 -7.19 12.12 -29.29
CA ASP A 70 -8.59 11.74 -29.47
C ASP A 70 -9.55 12.64 -28.68
N LEU A 71 -9.16 13.09 -27.48
CA LEU A 71 -9.94 14.04 -26.70
C LEU A 71 -10.01 15.42 -27.36
N VAL A 72 -8.88 15.88 -27.93
CA VAL A 72 -8.81 17.12 -28.71
C VAL A 72 -9.69 17.03 -29.96
N ARG A 73 -9.61 15.93 -30.72
CA ARG A 73 -10.46 15.69 -31.90
C ARG A 73 -11.94 15.79 -31.54
N LYS A 74 -12.35 15.08 -30.49
CA LYS A 74 -13.73 15.11 -29.98
C LYS A 74 -14.18 16.52 -29.59
N THR A 75 -13.28 17.32 -29.03
CA THR A 75 -13.57 18.72 -28.65
C THR A 75 -13.80 19.61 -29.87
N PHE A 76 -13.04 19.39 -30.95
CA PHE A 76 -13.28 20.08 -32.23
C PHE A 76 -14.61 19.66 -32.87
N GLU A 77 -14.93 18.37 -32.85
CA GLU A 77 -16.16 17.82 -33.44
C GLU A 77 -17.42 18.27 -32.69
N GLU A 78 -17.41 18.20 -31.35
CA GLU A 78 -18.58 18.50 -30.52
C GLU A 78 -18.70 19.97 -30.13
N GLY A 79 -17.62 20.75 -30.25
CA GLY A 79 -17.59 22.17 -29.85
C GLY A 79 -17.82 22.41 -28.35
N THR A 80 -17.69 21.38 -27.51
CA THR A 80 -17.91 21.44 -26.06
C THR A 80 -16.68 20.96 -25.30
N ARG A 81 -16.54 21.38 -24.04
CA ARG A 81 -15.43 20.97 -23.17
C ARG A 81 -15.43 19.44 -22.99
N GLN A 82 -14.26 18.81 -23.11
CA GLN A 82 -14.09 17.39 -22.78
C GLN A 82 -13.10 17.24 -21.63
N LYS A 83 -13.17 16.07 -20.98
CA LYS A 83 -12.19 15.66 -19.97
C LYS A 83 -11.98 14.16 -20.00
N ALA A 84 -10.77 13.74 -19.66
CA ALA A 84 -10.42 12.35 -19.45
C ALA A 84 -9.37 12.25 -18.34
N GLU A 85 -9.37 11.15 -17.60
CA GLU A 85 -8.30 10.81 -16.68
C GLU A 85 -7.44 9.73 -17.33
N ILE A 86 -6.13 9.96 -17.35
CA ILE A 86 -5.13 8.97 -17.71
C ILE A 86 -4.35 8.62 -16.46
N SER A 87 -3.96 7.35 -16.34
CA SER A 87 -3.13 6.90 -15.23
C SER A 87 -2.15 5.86 -15.70
N GLY A 88 -0.95 5.88 -15.14
CA GLY A 88 0.09 4.92 -15.42
C GLY A 88 0.93 4.66 -14.18
N ILE A 89 2.01 3.91 -14.39
CA ILE A 89 3.03 3.65 -13.40
C ILE A 89 4.31 4.28 -13.93
N ASP A 90 4.99 5.09 -13.12
CA ASP A 90 6.27 5.67 -13.49
C ASP A 90 7.42 4.65 -13.39
N THR A 91 8.63 5.05 -13.75
CA THR A 91 9.83 4.20 -13.68
C THR A 91 10.19 3.78 -12.25
N ASN A 92 9.65 4.46 -11.23
CA ASN A 92 9.86 4.17 -9.82
C ASN A 92 8.75 3.26 -9.24
N GLY A 93 7.78 2.85 -10.05
CA GLY A 93 6.65 2.04 -9.61
C GLY A 93 5.50 2.84 -8.97
N ASP A 94 5.59 4.17 -8.96
CA ASP A 94 4.55 5.03 -8.41
C ASP A 94 3.44 5.27 -9.43
N ARG A 95 2.19 5.16 -8.96
CA ARG A 95 1.01 5.40 -9.81
C ARG A 95 0.78 6.90 -9.92
N TRP A 96 0.91 7.42 -11.13
CA TRP A 96 0.51 8.78 -11.47
C TRP A 96 -0.90 8.80 -12.06
N VAL A 97 -1.61 9.90 -11.84
CA VAL A 97 -2.94 10.15 -12.41
C VAL A 97 -2.96 11.58 -12.91
N THR A 98 -3.22 11.75 -14.19
CA THR A 98 -3.32 13.06 -14.84
C THR A 98 -4.71 13.23 -15.43
N GLU A 99 -5.39 14.33 -15.08
CA GLU A 99 -6.62 14.73 -15.75
C GLU A 99 -6.28 15.64 -16.93
N ILE A 100 -6.70 15.24 -18.12
CA ILE A 100 -6.64 16.05 -19.34
C ILE A 100 -7.99 16.76 -19.48
N ARG A 101 -7.96 18.07 -19.63
CA ARG A 101 -9.14 18.88 -19.95
C ARG A 101 -8.92 19.62 -21.26
N THR A 102 -9.90 19.57 -22.15
CA THR A 102 -9.85 20.27 -23.43
C THR A 102 -11.00 21.27 -23.51
N LYS A 103 -10.70 22.48 -23.99
CA LYS A 103 -11.67 23.56 -24.17
C LYS A 103 -11.54 24.17 -25.56
N PRO A 104 -12.64 24.34 -26.30
CA PRO A 104 -12.60 25.01 -27.60
C PRO A 104 -12.39 26.53 -27.41
N ILE A 105 -11.52 27.10 -28.24
CA ILE A 105 -11.43 28.56 -28.46
C ILE A 105 -12.27 28.87 -29.70
N LEU A 106 -13.42 29.49 -29.48
CA LEU A 106 -14.34 29.85 -30.56
C LEU A 106 -13.80 31.06 -31.34
N GLY A 107 -13.82 30.96 -32.67
CA GLY A 107 -13.65 32.12 -33.54
C GLY A 107 -14.96 32.88 -33.72
N GLY A 108 -14.92 34.03 -34.43
CA GLY A 108 -16.07 34.91 -34.65
C GLY A 108 -17.25 34.34 -35.47
N ARG A 109 -17.25 33.05 -35.83
CA ARG A 109 -18.33 32.35 -36.56
C ARG A 109 -18.78 31.03 -35.91
N GLY A 110 -18.58 30.85 -34.60
CA GLY A 110 -19.09 29.68 -33.86
C GLY A 110 -18.38 28.35 -34.14
N HIS A 111 -17.36 28.34 -35.01
CA HIS A 111 -16.47 27.20 -35.20
C HIS A 111 -15.26 27.33 -34.27
N SER A 112 -14.86 26.23 -33.64
CA SER A 112 -13.65 26.14 -32.81
C SER A 112 -12.42 26.41 -33.68
N LYS A 113 -11.77 27.55 -33.46
CA LYS A 113 -10.55 27.93 -34.18
C LYS A 113 -9.33 27.19 -33.63
N TYR A 114 -9.32 26.93 -32.32
CA TYR A 114 -8.29 26.17 -31.61
C TYR A 114 -8.91 25.37 -30.48
N VAL A 115 -8.15 24.44 -29.90
CA VAL A 115 -8.48 23.75 -28.65
C VAL A 115 -7.33 23.92 -27.69
N VAL A 116 -7.61 24.32 -26.46
CA VAL A 116 -6.64 24.34 -25.36
C VAL A 116 -6.78 23.04 -24.58
N ALA A 117 -5.67 22.30 -24.45
CA ALA A 117 -5.53 21.15 -23.56
C ALA A 117 -4.72 21.56 -22.32
N THR A 118 -5.22 21.25 -21.14
CA THR A 118 -4.55 21.46 -19.84
C THR A 118 -4.42 20.13 -19.11
N PHE A 119 -3.30 19.93 -18.43
CA PHE A 119 -2.97 18.69 -17.72
C PHE A 119 -2.84 18.98 -16.23
N LEU A 120 -3.68 18.31 -15.42
CA LEU A 120 -3.68 18.47 -13.98
C LEU A 120 -3.22 17.17 -13.33
N ASP A 121 -2.13 17.24 -12.55
CA ASP A 121 -1.72 16.11 -11.73
C ASP A 121 -2.70 15.91 -10.55
N ARG A 122 -3.35 14.75 -10.52
CA ARG A 122 -4.32 14.33 -9.50
C ARG A 122 -3.77 13.21 -8.61
N SER A 123 -2.49 12.89 -8.73
CA SER A 123 -1.86 11.75 -8.05
C SER A 123 -1.95 11.86 -6.53
N GLN A 124 -1.64 13.04 -5.96
CA GLN A 124 -1.72 13.28 -4.52
C GLN A 124 -3.16 13.22 -4.00
N GLU A 125 -4.11 13.87 -4.69
CA GLU A 125 -5.52 13.86 -4.29
C GLU A 125 -6.08 12.44 -4.29
N LYS A 126 -5.86 11.68 -5.37
CA LYS A 126 -6.32 10.28 -5.48
C LYS A 126 -5.64 9.36 -4.47
N ARG A 127 -4.44 9.70 -3.99
CA ARG A 127 -3.76 8.97 -2.89
C ARG A 127 -4.46 9.25 -1.57
N LEU A 128 -4.78 10.52 -1.28
CA LEU A 128 -5.48 10.93 -0.06
C LEU A 128 -6.91 10.40 -0.01
N GLU A 129 -7.68 10.48 -1.10
CA GLU A 129 -9.04 9.91 -1.20
C GLU A 129 -9.05 8.41 -0.86
N ARG A 130 -8.07 7.66 -1.37
CA ARG A 130 -7.94 6.22 -1.08
C ARG A 130 -7.57 5.96 0.38
N GLN A 131 -6.69 6.77 0.96
CA GLN A 131 -6.35 6.66 2.39
C GLN A 131 -7.57 6.95 3.28
N LEU A 132 -8.36 7.97 2.93
CA LEU A 132 -9.60 8.30 3.63
C LEU A 132 -10.64 7.18 3.53
N LEU A 133 -10.84 6.62 2.33
CA LEU A 133 -11.75 5.49 2.12
C LEU A 133 -11.32 4.24 2.92
N GLN A 134 -10.01 3.95 2.97
CA GLN A 134 -9.49 2.85 3.79
C GLN A 134 -9.69 3.10 5.28
N SER A 135 -9.39 4.32 5.75
CA SER A 135 -9.60 4.71 7.14
C SER A 135 -11.08 4.62 7.54
N SER A 136 -11.98 5.13 6.70
CA SER A 136 -13.42 5.05 6.91
C SER A 136 -13.90 3.60 6.99
N LYS A 137 -13.42 2.74 6.09
CA LYS A 137 -13.76 1.31 6.11
C LYS A 137 -13.29 0.61 7.40
N LEU A 138 -12.10 0.94 7.89
CA LEU A 138 -11.58 0.40 9.15
C LEU A 138 -12.38 0.89 10.37
N VAL A 139 -12.79 2.16 10.40
CA VAL A 139 -13.65 2.71 11.45
C VAL A 139 -15.01 2.01 11.48
N SER A 140 -15.66 1.85 10.32
CA SER A 140 -16.94 1.12 10.24
C SER A 140 -16.82 -0.35 10.64
N ILE A 141 -15.71 -1.00 10.28
CA ILE A 141 -15.42 -2.36 10.76
C ILE A 141 -15.24 -2.38 12.28
N GLY A 142 -14.65 -1.34 12.89
CA GLY A 142 -14.47 -1.25 14.33
C GLY A 142 -15.72 -0.99 15.13
N GLU A 143 -16.63 -0.16 14.62
CA GLU A 143 -17.94 0.06 15.22
C GLU A 143 -18.79 -1.23 15.16
N LEU A 144 -18.82 -1.91 14.01
CA LEU A 144 -19.51 -3.19 13.85
C LEU A 144 -18.88 -4.31 14.68
N ALA A 145 -17.55 -4.39 14.73
CA ALA A 145 -16.84 -5.35 15.57
C ALA A 145 -17.14 -5.12 17.06
N THR A 146 -17.28 -3.86 17.50
CA THR A 146 -17.67 -3.51 18.88
C THR A 146 -19.06 -4.00 19.23
N GLY A 147 -20.04 -3.79 18.34
CA GLY A 147 -21.40 -4.32 18.52
C GLY A 147 -21.43 -5.85 18.57
N ILE A 148 -20.83 -6.51 17.57
CA ILE A 148 -20.78 -7.98 17.48
C ILE A 148 -20.02 -8.59 18.66
N ALA A 149 -18.94 -7.97 19.12
CA ALA A 149 -18.18 -8.44 20.27
C ALA A 149 -19.01 -8.43 21.56
N HIS A 150 -19.81 -7.39 21.78
CA HIS A 150 -20.72 -7.34 22.93
C HIS A 150 -21.80 -8.43 22.83
N GLU A 151 -22.35 -8.67 21.64
CA GLU A 151 -23.36 -9.71 21.42
C GLU A 151 -22.81 -11.14 21.51
N ILE A 152 -21.52 -11.37 21.25
CA ILE A 152 -20.86 -12.68 21.41
C ILE A 152 -20.42 -12.90 22.86
N ARG A 153 -19.91 -11.88 23.56
CA ARG A 153 -19.52 -12.02 24.97
C ARG A 153 -20.69 -12.40 25.87
N ASN A 154 -21.88 -11.91 25.57
CA ASN A 154 -23.07 -12.16 26.38
C ASN A 154 -23.45 -13.65 26.48
N PRO A 155 -23.64 -14.40 25.37
CA PRO A 155 -23.90 -15.83 25.44
C PRO A 155 -22.70 -16.62 25.95
N LEU A 156 -21.44 -16.21 25.67
CA LEU A 156 -20.25 -16.87 26.20
C LEU A 156 -20.17 -16.78 27.73
N ALA A 157 -20.47 -15.62 28.31
CA ALA A 157 -20.57 -15.44 29.76
C ALA A 157 -21.69 -16.31 30.36
N GLY A 158 -22.82 -16.43 29.66
CA GLY A 158 -23.93 -17.32 30.06
C GLY A 158 -23.56 -18.80 30.05
N ILE A 159 -22.85 -19.26 29.02
CA ILE A 159 -22.36 -20.65 28.94
C ILE A 159 -21.34 -20.91 30.07
N ARG A 160 -20.42 -19.96 30.32
CA ARG A 160 -19.44 -20.06 31.41
C ARG A 160 -20.10 -20.20 32.78
N LEU A 161 -21.12 -19.37 33.06
CA LEU A 161 -21.90 -19.46 34.30
C LEU A 161 -22.63 -20.81 34.45
N GLY A 162 -23.16 -21.35 33.35
CA GLY A 162 -23.78 -22.68 33.35
C GLY A 162 -22.79 -23.81 33.63
N LEU A 163 -21.57 -23.72 33.09
CA LEU A 163 -20.50 -24.69 33.35
C LEU A 163 -19.98 -24.59 34.79
N ASP A 164 -19.76 -23.37 35.29
CA ASP A 164 -19.34 -23.12 36.68
C ASP A 164 -20.39 -23.66 37.69
N ALA A 165 -21.68 -23.66 37.32
CA ALA A 165 -22.75 -24.24 38.13
C ALA A 165 -22.83 -25.78 38.06
N LEU A 166 -22.33 -26.40 36.98
CA LEU A 166 -22.31 -27.85 36.78
C LEU A 166 -21.06 -28.52 37.39
N ASP A 167 -19.94 -27.81 37.51
CA ASP A 167 -18.70 -28.29 38.12
C ASP A 167 -18.87 -28.90 39.53
N PRO A 168 -19.63 -28.29 40.47
CA PRO A 168 -19.87 -28.92 41.78
C PRO A 168 -20.76 -30.17 41.71
N VAL A 169 -21.63 -30.31 40.70
CA VAL A 169 -22.57 -31.43 40.54
C VAL A 169 -21.89 -32.65 39.90
N LEU A 170 -20.92 -32.41 39.00
CA LEU A 170 -20.19 -33.44 38.26
C LEU A 170 -18.89 -33.89 38.95
N CYS A 171 -18.65 -33.48 40.20
CA CYS A 171 -17.41 -33.70 40.96
C CYS A 171 -16.88 -35.14 41.02
N ASN A 172 -17.72 -36.16 40.83
CA ASN A 172 -17.38 -37.58 40.99
C ASN A 172 -17.14 -38.33 39.66
N ASP A 173 -17.33 -37.69 38.50
CA ASP A 173 -17.04 -38.29 37.21
C ASP A 173 -15.87 -37.57 36.53
N ASN A 174 -14.77 -38.30 36.33
CA ASN A 174 -13.52 -37.73 35.83
C ASN A 174 -13.62 -37.33 34.35
N GLU A 175 -14.44 -38.04 33.57
CA GLU A 175 -14.64 -37.79 32.13
C GLU A 175 -15.49 -36.52 31.90
N SER A 176 -16.58 -36.34 32.66
CA SER A 176 -17.37 -35.10 32.65
C SER A 176 -16.57 -33.87 33.06
N ARG A 177 -15.59 -34.04 33.96
CA ARG A 177 -14.73 -32.95 34.42
C ARG A 177 -13.74 -32.48 33.36
N GLU A 178 -13.14 -33.41 32.61
CA GLU A 178 -12.27 -33.08 31.48
C GLU A 178 -13.04 -32.33 30.39
N ILE A 179 -14.27 -32.75 30.08
CA ILE A 179 -15.15 -32.07 29.11
C ILE A 179 -15.49 -30.63 29.56
N LEU A 180 -15.80 -30.41 30.84
CA LEU A 180 -16.04 -29.06 31.38
C LEU A 180 -14.83 -28.14 31.26
N VAL A 181 -13.63 -28.67 31.53
CA VAL A 181 -12.37 -27.93 31.39
C VAL A 181 -12.13 -27.52 29.94
N ASP A 182 -12.35 -28.44 28.99
CA ASP A 182 -12.17 -28.19 27.56
C ASP A 182 -13.14 -27.12 27.02
N ILE A 183 -14.43 -27.20 27.38
CA ILE A 183 -15.42 -26.19 26.96
C ILE A 183 -15.07 -24.81 27.55
N THR A 184 -14.64 -24.77 28.81
CA THR A 184 -14.20 -23.52 29.47
C THR A 184 -12.98 -22.92 28.77
N GLN A 185 -12.02 -23.75 28.36
CA GLN A 185 -10.87 -23.31 27.58
C GLN A 185 -11.27 -22.76 26.21
N ASP A 186 -12.24 -23.38 25.54
CA ASP A 186 -12.76 -22.91 24.25
C ASP A 186 -13.51 -21.57 24.35
N ILE A 187 -14.28 -21.35 25.43
CA ILE A 187 -14.91 -20.05 25.73
C ILE A 187 -13.85 -18.97 25.94
N ASN A 188 -12.83 -19.26 26.75
CA ASN A 188 -11.72 -18.33 26.98
C ASN A 188 -10.90 -18.08 25.70
N ARG A 189 -10.91 -19.00 24.72
CA ARG A 189 -10.29 -18.81 23.40
C ARG A 189 -11.14 -17.88 22.54
N LEU A 190 -12.46 -18.03 22.53
CA LEU A 190 -13.36 -17.16 21.79
C LEU A 190 -13.33 -15.72 22.30
N ASP A 191 -13.31 -15.52 23.63
CA ASP A 191 -13.18 -14.17 24.22
C ASP A 191 -11.87 -13.46 23.83
N ARG A 192 -10.78 -14.22 23.68
CA ARG A 192 -9.50 -13.71 23.20
C ARG A 192 -9.57 -13.28 21.73
N VAL A 193 -10.14 -14.12 20.87
CA VAL A 193 -10.32 -13.80 19.43
C VAL A 193 -11.19 -12.53 19.26
N VAL A 194 -12.27 -12.43 20.02
CA VAL A 194 -13.16 -11.24 20.02
C VAL A 194 -12.40 -9.99 20.48
N SER A 195 -11.59 -10.10 21.53
CA SER A 195 -10.82 -8.98 22.06
C SER A 195 -9.67 -8.54 21.12
N GLU A 196 -9.09 -9.47 20.37
CA GLU A 196 -8.10 -9.19 19.34
C GLU A 196 -8.72 -8.48 18.13
N LEU A 197 -9.91 -8.89 17.69
CA LEU A 197 -10.68 -8.21 16.64
C LEU A 197 -10.98 -6.74 17.02
N LEU A 198 -11.34 -6.49 18.29
CA LEU A 198 -11.61 -5.14 18.80
C LEU A 198 -10.35 -4.26 18.89
N ASN A 199 -9.23 -4.84 19.31
CA ASN A 199 -7.97 -4.11 19.37
C ASN A 199 -7.44 -3.76 17.98
N PHE A 200 -7.67 -4.63 16.99
CA PHE A 200 -7.33 -4.38 15.59
C PHE A 200 -8.11 -3.20 15.00
N ALA A 201 -9.36 -3.03 15.40
CA ALA A 201 -10.25 -2.02 14.84
C ALA A 201 -10.25 -0.68 15.59
N LYS A 202 -9.44 -0.54 16.65
CA LYS A 202 -9.29 0.72 17.38
C LYS A 202 -8.36 1.69 16.64
N PRO A 203 -8.82 2.90 16.28
CA PRO A 203 -7.93 3.94 15.79
C PRO A 203 -7.06 4.44 16.95
N LYS A 204 -5.79 4.02 17.00
CA LYS A 204 -4.78 4.66 17.85
C LYS A 204 -4.02 5.70 17.01
N PRO A 205 -3.54 6.80 17.63
CA PRO A 205 -2.64 7.71 16.94
C PRO A 205 -1.39 6.95 16.50
N ASN A 206 -1.16 6.90 15.19
CA ASN A 206 -0.01 6.29 14.53
C ASN A 206 1.22 7.19 14.71
N LEU A 207 1.77 7.22 15.92
CA LEU A 207 2.99 7.96 16.23
C LEU A 207 4.13 6.96 16.48
N PRO A 208 5.33 7.18 15.91
CA PRO A 208 6.51 6.39 16.24
C PRO A 208 6.85 6.47 17.73
N ASP A 209 7.14 5.32 18.34
CA ASP A 209 7.57 5.22 19.74
C ASP A 209 8.59 4.08 19.90
N TRP A 210 9.29 4.06 21.04
CA TRP A 210 10.20 2.98 21.39
C TRP A 210 9.42 1.76 21.88
N PHE A 211 9.65 0.60 21.27
CA PHE A 211 9.08 -0.67 21.71
C PHE A 211 10.10 -1.80 21.75
N GLU A 212 9.88 -2.76 22.64
CA GLU A 212 10.71 -3.97 22.78
C GLU A 212 10.29 -5.02 21.75
N ALA A 213 11.20 -5.42 20.86
CA ALA A 213 10.93 -6.38 19.79
C ALA A 213 10.46 -7.73 20.34
N GLY A 214 11.03 -8.18 21.46
CA GLY A 214 10.62 -9.40 22.16
C GLY A 214 9.16 -9.38 22.62
N LYS A 215 8.65 -8.25 23.14
CA LYS A 215 7.23 -8.11 23.52
C LYS A 215 6.31 -8.25 22.32
N MET A 216 6.65 -7.58 21.21
CA MET A 216 5.89 -7.67 19.96
C MET A 216 5.86 -9.11 19.43
N PHE A 217 7.00 -9.80 19.34
CA PHE A 217 7.03 -11.19 18.91
C PHE A 217 6.23 -12.12 19.82
N ARG A 218 6.25 -11.91 21.15
CA ARG A 218 5.40 -12.67 22.08
C ARG A 218 3.91 -12.44 21.85
N GLN A 219 3.50 -11.24 21.43
CA GLN A 219 2.10 -10.96 21.07
C GLN A 219 1.72 -11.65 19.76
N VAL A 220 2.52 -11.51 18.70
CA VAL A 220 2.29 -12.20 17.41
C VAL A 220 2.27 -13.71 17.60
N SER A 221 3.23 -14.27 18.34
CA SER A 221 3.33 -15.71 18.64
C SER A 221 2.09 -16.25 19.34
N ARG A 222 1.46 -15.47 20.23
CA ARG A 222 0.22 -15.87 20.91
C ARG A 222 -0.95 -15.92 19.94
N PHE A 223 -1.06 -14.91 19.08
CA PHE A 223 -2.12 -14.81 18.06
C PHE A 223 -2.08 -16.00 17.09
N ILE A 224 -0.90 -16.34 16.58
CA ILE A 224 -0.76 -17.39 15.56
C ILE A 224 -0.62 -18.80 16.11
N ARG A 225 -0.47 -18.98 17.43
CA ARG A 225 -0.19 -20.30 18.05
C ARG A 225 -1.21 -21.36 17.65
N GLY A 226 -2.49 -21.03 17.67
CA GLY A 226 -3.56 -21.96 17.31
C GLY A 226 -3.47 -22.41 15.85
N ILE A 227 -3.14 -21.49 14.94
CA ILE A 227 -3.01 -21.76 13.50
C ILE A 227 -1.73 -22.56 13.21
N ALA A 228 -0.62 -22.18 13.84
CA ALA A 228 0.67 -22.85 13.71
C ALA A 228 0.61 -24.30 14.24
N ASN A 229 -0.02 -24.54 15.38
CA ASN A 229 -0.18 -25.88 15.94
C ASN A 229 -1.03 -26.78 15.05
N LYS A 230 -2.18 -26.28 14.54
CA LYS A 230 -3.02 -27.02 13.58
C LYS A 230 -2.25 -27.41 12.32
N SER A 231 -1.32 -26.55 11.90
CA SER A 231 -0.49 -26.75 10.71
C SER A 231 0.83 -27.48 11.00
N ARG A 232 1.05 -27.99 12.23
CA ARG A 232 2.30 -28.69 12.63
C ARG A 232 3.58 -27.85 12.43
N ILE A 233 3.49 -26.54 12.62
CA ILE A 233 4.61 -25.60 12.47
C ILE A 233 5.31 -25.39 13.81
N ARG A 234 6.64 -25.55 13.82
CA ARG A 234 7.49 -25.21 14.98
C ARG A 234 7.88 -23.73 14.94
N LEU A 235 7.39 -22.97 15.91
CA LEU A 235 7.73 -21.56 16.08
C LEU A 235 9.05 -21.38 16.85
N LYS A 236 9.97 -20.58 16.31
CA LYS A 236 11.19 -20.13 16.99
C LYS A 236 11.21 -18.61 17.02
N VAL A 237 11.53 -18.03 18.18
CA VAL A 237 11.73 -16.58 18.36
C VAL A 237 13.15 -16.34 18.83
N GLN A 238 13.85 -15.39 18.21
CA GLN A 238 15.22 -14.99 18.56
C GLN A 238 15.29 -13.46 18.58
N VAL A 239 15.82 -12.87 19.64
CA VAL A 239 15.96 -11.41 19.76
C VAL A 239 17.33 -11.12 20.35
N GLU A 240 18.13 -10.31 19.66
CA GLU A 240 19.52 -10.02 20.03
C GLU A 240 19.81 -8.51 19.95
N PRO A 241 20.11 -7.83 21.08
CA PRO A 241 20.00 -8.34 22.46
C PRO A 241 18.54 -8.62 22.86
N GLU A 242 18.31 -9.38 23.93
CA GLU A 242 16.97 -9.82 24.34
C GLU A 242 16.00 -8.65 24.63
N ASP A 243 16.55 -7.51 25.07
CA ASP A 243 15.87 -6.25 25.35
C ASP A 243 15.94 -5.23 24.20
N LEU A 244 16.16 -5.69 22.96
CA LEU A 244 16.25 -4.82 21.79
C LEU A 244 15.04 -3.89 21.66
N MET A 245 15.32 -2.59 21.75
CA MET A 245 14.36 -1.50 21.56
C MET A 245 14.44 -0.97 20.13
N ILE A 246 13.30 -0.80 19.48
CA ILE A 246 13.18 -0.28 18.11
C ILE A 246 12.30 0.96 18.14
N TYR A 247 12.68 2.01 17.40
CA TYR A 247 11.89 3.22 17.25
C TYR A 247 11.09 3.19 15.94
N ALA A 248 9.79 2.90 16.04
CA ALA A 248 8.83 2.91 14.93
C ALA A 248 7.40 2.89 15.49
N ASP A 249 6.37 2.99 14.66
CA ASP A 249 5.01 2.75 15.12
C ASP A 249 4.83 1.25 15.44
N PRO A 250 4.67 0.86 16.72
CA PRO A 250 4.64 -0.54 17.11
C PRO A 250 3.46 -1.29 16.51
N ASN A 251 2.30 -0.63 16.32
CA ASN A 251 1.11 -1.28 15.77
C ASN A 251 1.31 -1.57 14.28
N GLN A 252 1.91 -0.63 13.54
CA GLN A 252 2.21 -0.81 12.13
C GLN A 252 3.29 -1.87 11.89
N ILE A 253 4.39 -1.87 12.66
CA ILE A 253 5.42 -2.91 12.53
C ILE A 253 4.86 -4.29 12.92
N GLN A 254 4.06 -4.36 13.99
CA GLN A 254 3.37 -5.61 14.35
C GLN A 254 2.45 -6.11 13.24
N GLN A 255 1.73 -5.21 12.55
CA GLN A 255 0.89 -5.56 11.39
C GLN A 255 1.73 -6.16 10.25
N VAL A 256 2.91 -5.58 9.95
CA VAL A 256 3.82 -6.11 8.95
C VAL A 256 4.28 -7.52 9.33
N VAL A 257 4.78 -7.70 10.56
CA VAL A 257 5.28 -8.98 11.06
C VAL A 257 4.18 -10.05 11.05
N LEU A 258 2.96 -9.70 11.44
CA LEU A 258 1.82 -10.61 11.41
C LEU A 258 1.48 -11.05 9.99
N ASN A 259 1.45 -10.12 9.03
CA ASN A 259 1.17 -10.43 7.63
C ASN A 259 2.24 -11.36 7.03
N LEU A 260 3.53 -11.08 7.27
CA LEU A 260 4.63 -11.95 6.84
C LEU A 260 4.52 -13.35 7.47
N THR A 261 4.17 -13.40 8.75
CA THR A 261 3.99 -14.65 9.50
C THR A 261 2.83 -15.50 8.97
N LEU A 262 1.69 -14.88 8.63
CA LEU A 262 0.55 -15.58 8.03
C LEU A 262 0.89 -16.08 6.63
N ASN A 263 1.65 -15.30 5.84
CA ASN A 263 2.12 -15.75 4.53
C ASN A 263 3.05 -16.98 4.66
N ALA A 264 3.95 -16.97 5.63
CA ALA A 264 4.83 -18.10 5.94
C ALA A 264 4.03 -19.36 6.34
N ILE A 265 3.04 -19.23 7.23
CA ILE A 265 2.19 -20.36 7.63
C ILE A 265 1.47 -20.97 6.43
N GLN A 266 0.93 -20.14 5.55
CA GLN A 266 0.23 -20.59 4.34
C GLN A 266 1.16 -21.29 3.34
N ALA A 267 2.47 -20.97 3.35
CA ALA A 267 3.47 -21.63 2.53
C ALA A 267 3.93 -23.00 3.09
N MET A 268 3.49 -23.36 4.31
CA MET A 268 3.84 -24.61 5.00
C MET A 268 2.60 -25.46 5.35
N PRO A 269 1.79 -25.89 4.36
CA PRO A 269 0.58 -26.68 4.63
C PRO A 269 0.86 -28.04 5.29
N GLU A 270 2.03 -28.63 5.03
CA GLU A 270 2.46 -29.91 5.62
C GLU A 270 3.24 -29.76 6.94
N GLY A 271 3.39 -28.52 7.41
CA GLY A 271 4.23 -28.16 8.56
C GLY A 271 5.63 -27.72 8.16
N GLY A 272 6.44 -27.38 9.17
CA GLY A 272 7.75 -26.80 8.94
C GLY A 272 8.27 -26.01 10.13
N LYS A 273 9.22 -25.10 9.88
CA LYS A 273 9.80 -24.23 10.90
C LYS A 273 9.58 -22.77 10.51
N LEU A 274 8.97 -22.03 11.42
CA LEU A 274 8.83 -20.57 11.34
C LEU A 274 9.76 -19.91 12.36
N THR A 275 10.64 -19.03 11.90
CA THR A 275 11.56 -18.28 12.75
C THR A 275 11.27 -16.79 12.66
N MET A 276 11.01 -16.15 13.80
CA MET A 276 10.99 -14.68 13.93
C MET A 276 12.28 -14.26 14.64
N GLU A 277 13.06 -13.40 14.00
CA GLU A 277 14.34 -12.91 14.51
C GLU A 277 14.35 -11.38 14.51
N ALA A 278 14.88 -10.74 15.55
CA ALA A 278 15.15 -9.31 15.55
C ALA A 278 16.54 -9.05 16.11
N ARG A 279 17.31 -8.23 15.40
CA ARG A 279 18.68 -7.88 15.80
C ARG A 279 19.06 -6.46 15.43
N LYS A 280 20.01 -5.89 16.16
CA LYS A 280 20.70 -4.69 15.71
C LYS A 280 21.63 -5.06 14.54
N SER A 281 21.63 -4.25 13.49
CA SER A 281 22.50 -4.40 12.34
C SER A 281 23.64 -3.39 12.46
N ASP A 282 24.74 -3.80 13.07
CA ASP A 282 25.97 -3.02 13.12
C ASP A 282 26.72 -3.20 11.79
N ASN A 283 26.25 -2.54 10.73
CA ASN A 283 26.96 -2.47 9.44
C ASN A 283 27.57 -3.84 9.00
N VAL A 284 26.76 -4.91 9.04
CA VAL A 284 27.27 -6.27 8.76
C VAL A 284 26.96 -6.67 7.33
N ASN A 285 28.01 -6.61 6.51
CA ASN A 285 28.13 -7.25 5.20
C ASN A 285 27.45 -8.63 5.17
N TRP A 286 26.35 -8.72 4.44
CA TRP A 286 25.81 -10.00 3.97
C TRP A 286 25.67 -9.90 2.45
N SER A 287 26.79 -10.15 1.76
CA SER A 287 26.86 -10.52 0.34
C SER A 287 25.88 -9.80 -0.60
N THR A 288 26.01 -8.50 -0.73
CA THR A 288 25.63 -7.71 -1.92
C THR A 288 26.29 -6.34 -1.81
N GLU A 289 26.63 -5.72 -2.93
CA GLU A 289 27.47 -4.52 -3.10
C GLU A 289 26.88 -3.21 -2.51
N ARG A 290 26.11 -3.27 -1.42
CA ARG A 290 25.55 -2.09 -0.74
C ARG A 290 25.79 -2.21 0.77
N GLU A 291 26.55 -1.28 1.32
CA GLU A 291 26.67 -1.11 2.77
C GLU A 291 25.27 -0.78 3.34
N ASP A 292 24.71 -1.67 4.15
CA ASP A 292 23.45 -1.43 4.87
C ASP A 292 23.74 -0.45 6.01
N PRO A 293 23.13 0.75 6.06
CA PRO A 293 23.35 1.71 7.16
C PRO A 293 22.97 1.10 8.52
N ALA A 294 23.59 1.61 9.60
CA ALA A 294 23.30 1.19 10.96
C ALA A 294 21.78 1.25 11.26
N GLY A 295 21.23 0.18 11.83
CA GLY A 295 19.79 0.04 11.97
C GLY A 295 19.32 -1.22 12.68
N TYR A 296 18.03 -1.50 12.55
CA TYR A 296 17.36 -2.67 13.10
C TYR A 296 16.94 -3.61 11.99
N ARG A 297 17.11 -4.92 12.19
CA ARG A 297 16.66 -5.95 11.26
C ARG A 297 15.63 -6.85 11.95
N ILE A 298 14.43 -6.93 11.38
CA ILE A 298 13.37 -7.85 11.80
C ILE A 298 13.18 -8.87 10.67
N ILE A 299 13.28 -10.15 10.97
CA ILE A 299 13.30 -11.24 10.01
C ILE A 299 12.18 -12.21 10.31
N VAL A 300 11.44 -12.61 9.27
CA VAL A 300 10.49 -13.73 9.30
C VAL A 300 10.96 -14.75 8.27
N ARG A 301 11.31 -15.95 8.73
CA ARG A 301 11.82 -17.04 7.88
C ARG A 301 10.95 -18.29 8.01
N ASP A 302 10.56 -18.86 6.89
CA ASP A 302 9.88 -20.15 6.79
C ASP A 302 10.71 -21.20 6.04
N THR A 303 10.27 -22.45 6.14
CA THR A 303 10.77 -23.59 5.37
C THR A 303 9.65 -24.13 4.47
N GLY A 304 8.83 -23.24 3.91
CA GLY A 304 7.71 -23.60 3.04
C GLY A 304 8.11 -23.88 1.60
N CYS A 305 7.13 -23.92 0.71
CA CYS A 305 7.33 -24.18 -0.72
C CYS A 305 8.17 -23.13 -1.47
N GLY A 306 8.48 -22.00 -0.83
CA GLY A 306 9.21 -20.90 -1.46
C GLY A 306 8.40 -20.19 -2.55
N ILE A 307 9.09 -19.37 -3.34
CA ILE A 307 8.52 -18.55 -4.41
C ILE A 307 9.36 -18.78 -5.67
N PRO A 308 8.74 -19.17 -6.79
CA PRO A 308 9.39 -19.24 -8.10
C PRO A 308 10.02 -17.91 -8.53
N GLU A 309 11.17 -17.97 -9.20
CA GLU A 309 11.96 -16.80 -9.59
C GLU A 309 11.20 -15.87 -10.56
N ASP A 310 10.38 -16.45 -11.43
CA ASP A 310 9.45 -15.76 -12.32
C ASP A 310 8.29 -15.05 -11.60
N LEU A 311 8.10 -15.28 -10.30
CA LEU A 311 7.10 -14.58 -9.50
C LEU A 311 7.72 -13.56 -8.55
N MET A 312 9.04 -13.64 -8.29
CA MET A 312 9.77 -12.75 -7.39
C MET A 312 9.64 -11.27 -7.80
N HIS A 313 9.72 -10.97 -9.10
CA HIS A 313 9.64 -9.61 -9.62
C HIS A 313 8.22 -8.99 -9.51
N ARG A 314 7.19 -9.81 -9.26
CA ARG A 314 5.79 -9.38 -9.16
C ARG A 314 5.25 -9.38 -7.74
N LEU A 315 6.04 -9.79 -6.75
CA LEU A 315 5.61 -9.90 -5.34
C LEU A 315 5.09 -8.59 -4.75
N PHE A 316 5.54 -7.46 -5.29
CA PHE A 316 5.16 -6.12 -4.86
C PHE A 316 4.10 -5.47 -5.76
N ASP A 317 3.62 -6.17 -6.79
CA ASP A 317 2.49 -5.71 -7.59
C ASP A 317 1.22 -5.68 -6.72
N ARG A 318 0.47 -4.58 -6.81
CA ARG A 318 -0.82 -4.47 -6.10
C ARG A 318 -1.80 -5.48 -6.65
N PHE A 319 -2.51 -6.20 -5.76
CA PHE A 319 -3.48 -7.26 -6.08
C PHE A 319 -2.88 -8.54 -6.65
N PHE A 320 -1.55 -8.62 -6.79
CA PHE A 320 -0.92 -9.86 -7.19
C PHE A 320 -0.98 -10.88 -6.05
N THR A 321 -1.51 -12.05 -6.36
CA THR A 321 -1.59 -13.19 -5.44
C THR A 321 -1.62 -14.47 -6.25
N THR A 322 -0.92 -15.50 -5.77
CA THR A 322 -1.01 -16.87 -6.28
C THR A 322 -2.06 -17.70 -5.53
N LYS A 323 -2.69 -17.10 -4.51
CA LYS A 323 -3.62 -17.77 -3.59
C LYS A 323 -5.07 -17.54 -4.01
N GLN A 324 -5.88 -18.61 -4.06
CA GLN A 324 -7.30 -18.58 -4.46
C GLN A 324 -8.16 -17.58 -3.67
N ASN A 325 -7.89 -17.37 -2.37
CA ASN A 325 -8.61 -16.43 -1.50
C ASN A 325 -7.75 -15.24 -1.04
N GLY A 326 -6.64 -14.97 -1.75
CA GLY A 326 -5.73 -13.88 -1.39
C GLY A 326 -6.24 -12.53 -1.91
N THR A 327 -6.14 -11.48 -1.11
CA THR A 327 -6.48 -10.12 -1.57
C THR A 327 -5.37 -9.45 -2.37
N GLY A 328 -4.15 -10.01 -2.34
CA GLY A 328 -2.96 -9.45 -2.99
C GLY A 328 -2.53 -8.08 -2.45
N LEU A 329 -3.03 -7.68 -1.27
CA LEU A 329 -2.76 -6.37 -0.66
C LEU A 329 -1.80 -6.43 0.52
N GLY A 330 -1.55 -7.62 1.08
CA GLY A 330 -0.74 -7.79 2.27
C GLY A 330 0.68 -7.24 2.08
N LEU A 331 1.42 -7.77 1.11
CA LEU A 331 2.82 -7.38 0.88
C LEU A 331 2.97 -5.91 0.45
N THR A 332 2.03 -5.38 -0.33
CA THR A 332 2.04 -3.96 -0.72
C THR A 332 1.72 -3.02 0.44
N THR A 333 0.84 -3.43 1.36
CA THR A 333 0.62 -2.71 2.62
C THR A 333 1.87 -2.76 3.50
N SER A 334 2.51 -3.93 3.59
CA SER A 334 3.77 -4.10 4.30
C SER A 334 4.87 -3.20 3.76
N LEU A 335 5.04 -3.14 2.43
CA LEU A 335 6.00 -2.27 1.77
C LEU A 335 5.71 -0.79 2.07
N SER A 336 4.45 -0.36 1.98
CA SER A 336 4.07 1.03 2.29
C SER A 336 4.31 1.40 3.76
N ILE A 337 4.06 0.48 4.70
CA ILE A 337 4.33 0.71 6.12
C ILE A 337 5.83 0.85 6.35
N VAL A 338 6.63 -0.08 5.82
CA VAL A 338 8.09 -0.07 6.00
C VAL A 338 8.71 1.18 5.38
N GLY A 339 8.27 1.58 4.18
CA GLY A 339 8.72 2.81 3.53
C GLY A 339 8.36 4.09 4.30
N LYS A 340 7.20 4.14 4.98
CA LYS A 340 6.85 5.26 5.88
C LYS A 340 7.79 5.41 7.06
N HIS A 341 8.47 4.33 7.44
CA HIS A 341 9.50 4.32 8.49
C HIS A 341 10.91 4.50 7.92
N ALA A 342 11.03 4.96 6.66
CA ALA A 342 12.30 5.06 5.93
C ALA A 342 13.10 3.74 5.90
N GLY A 343 12.39 2.61 5.98
CA GLY A 343 12.95 1.28 5.95
C GLY A 343 12.84 0.60 4.59
N GLU A 344 13.38 -0.60 4.52
CA GLU A 344 13.34 -1.46 3.33
C GLU A 344 12.76 -2.84 3.67
N LEU A 345 11.94 -3.41 2.79
CA LEU A 345 11.44 -4.78 2.90
C LEU A 345 12.10 -5.64 1.82
N ARG A 346 12.99 -6.54 2.22
CA ARG A 346 13.65 -7.52 1.32
C ARG A 346 13.01 -8.88 1.45
N ILE A 347 12.81 -9.57 0.34
CA ILE A 347 12.32 -10.96 0.31
C ILE A 347 13.31 -11.78 -0.50
N ASN A 348 13.83 -12.83 0.11
CA ASN A 348 14.66 -13.83 -0.55
C ASN A 348 13.94 -15.17 -0.41
N SER A 349 13.68 -15.84 -1.53
CA SER A 349 13.00 -17.12 -1.52
C SER A 349 13.68 -18.07 -2.49
N THR A 350 13.66 -19.36 -2.15
CA THR A 350 14.13 -20.41 -3.04
C THR A 350 13.05 -21.49 -3.09
N PRO A 351 12.60 -21.91 -4.30
CA PRO A 351 11.62 -22.98 -4.44
C PRO A 351 12.00 -24.21 -3.62
N ASP A 352 11.01 -24.79 -2.93
CA ASP A 352 11.13 -25.98 -2.09
C ASP A 352 12.09 -25.88 -0.89
N VAL A 353 12.66 -24.69 -0.63
CA VAL A 353 13.54 -24.43 0.53
C VAL A 353 12.87 -23.50 1.53
N GLY A 354 12.15 -22.48 1.05
CA GLY A 354 11.39 -21.54 1.88
C GLY A 354 11.70 -20.08 1.59
N THR A 355 11.10 -19.20 2.39
CA THR A 355 11.21 -17.74 2.22
C THR A 355 11.79 -17.06 3.45
N THR A 356 12.64 -16.07 3.23
CA THR A 356 13.15 -15.14 4.25
C THR A 356 12.71 -13.72 3.88
N ALA A 357 11.82 -13.13 4.68
CA ALA A 357 11.46 -11.73 4.60
C ALA A 357 12.22 -10.93 5.67
N GLN A 358 12.81 -9.81 5.29
CA GLN A 358 13.61 -8.94 6.14
C GLN A 358 13.08 -7.51 6.08
N ILE A 359 12.74 -6.96 7.24
CA ILE A 359 12.42 -5.55 7.42
C ILE A 359 13.68 -4.88 7.96
N LEU A 360 14.22 -3.93 7.22
CA LEU A 360 15.33 -3.08 7.62
C LEU A 360 14.75 -1.73 8.04
N LEU A 361 15.06 -1.28 9.25
CA LEU A 361 14.67 0.03 9.77
C LEU A 361 15.93 0.83 10.13
N PRO A 362 16.00 2.12 9.79
CA PRO A 362 17.16 2.93 10.13
C PRO A 362 17.26 3.16 11.64
N GLU A 363 18.49 3.29 12.15
CA GLU A 363 18.69 3.79 13.51
C GLU A 363 18.40 5.30 13.52
N VAL A 364 17.45 5.73 14.36
CA VAL A 364 17.21 7.16 14.56
C VAL A 364 18.34 7.70 15.45
N GLN A 365 19.23 8.50 14.88
CA GLN A 365 20.20 9.27 15.66
C GLN A 365 19.45 10.25 16.55
N ARG A 366 19.77 10.22 17.85
CA ARG A 366 19.28 11.18 18.83
C ARG A 366 19.78 12.59 18.55
#